data_AF-A0A1A6G063-F1
#
_entry.id   AF-A0A1A6G063-F1
#
_cell.length_a   1.000
_cell.length_b   1.000
_cell.length_c   1.000
_cell.angle_alpha   90.00
_cell.angle_beta   90.00
_cell.angle_gamma   90.00
#
_symmetry.space_group_name_H-M   'P 1'
#
loop_
_entity.id
_entity.type
_entity.pdbx_description
1 polymer ?
#
loop_
_entity_poly.entity_id
_entity_poly.type
_entity_poly.pdbx_seq_one_letter_code
_entity_poly.pdbx_strand_id
1 'polypeptide(L)'
;IPEIYFNEPEELLQVFTELEEQNLTLVQYSQDVDENLEDVNKREKCIQDKINNNIEFLLEHKQMLKANCEREEEKAAELELRSRLFSFGEFNSDAQEKLIDSLSKKINQVYRVCIGDAEVGSLNAVQKLVKVESRLVELSDLIESIPKESVEAIERIKQKERRQKLREEKLKEKQRHQEERLKAALERAVAQPKKKMGRRLIYRSKPLSASKQELLLVSDTRTKTQEEEYFFS
;
A
#
# COMPACT_ATOMS: atom_id res chain seq x y z
N ILE A 1 -3.79 133.11 1.04
CA ILE A 1 -2.95 132.85 -0.14
C ILE A 1 -3.09 131.37 -0.43
N PRO A 2 -3.41 130.92 -1.66
CA PRO A 2 -3.48 129.49 -1.95
C PRO A 2 -2.10 128.86 -1.77
N GLU A 3 -2.04 127.72 -1.10
CA GLU A 3 -0.81 126.94 -1.00
C GLU A 3 -0.46 126.38 -2.38
N ILE A 4 0.70 126.78 -2.90
CA ILE A 4 1.26 126.24 -4.14
C ILE A 4 2.16 125.08 -3.71
N TYR A 5 1.73 123.85 -4.01
CA TYR A 5 2.39 122.63 -3.55
C TYR A 5 3.61 122.22 -4.39
N PHE A 6 3.80 122.82 -5.57
CA PHE A 6 4.89 122.50 -6.49
C PHE A 6 5.61 123.77 -6.95
N ASN A 7 6.95 123.77 -6.91
CA ASN A 7 7.75 124.95 -7.25
C ASN A 7 8.24 124.95 -8.70
N GLU A 8 8.54 123.77 -9.24
CA GLU A 8 8.88 123.55 -10.65
C GLU A 8 7.76 122.81 -11.39
N PRO A 9 7.47 123.15 -12.67
CA PRO A 9 6.38 122.53 -13.44
C PRO A 9 6.58 121.02 -13.67
N GLU A 10 7.79 120.50 -13.47
CA GLU A 10 8.18 119.11 -13.68
C GLU A 10 7.95 118.20 -12.44
N GLU A 11 7.82 118.77 -11.23
CA GLU A 11 7.72 118.00 -9.98
C GLU A 11 6.52 117.03 -9.98
N LEU A 12 5.39 117.45 -10.54
CA LEU A 12 4.20 116.60 -10.66
C LEU A 12 4.41 115.43 -11.63
N LEU A 13 5.13 115.66 -12.74
CA LEU A 13 5.45 114.61 -13.70
C LEU A 13 6.40 113.58 -13.08
N GLN A 14 7.33 114.02 -12.24
CA GLN A 14 8.23 113.14 -11.53
C GLN A 14 7.49 112.26 -10.51
N VAL A 15 6.56 112.83 -9.73
CA VAL A 15 5.69 112.07 -8.82
C VAL A 15 4.85 111.03 -9.58
N PHE A 16 4.28 111.38 -10.73
CA PHE A 16 3.55 110.41 -11.55
C PHE A 16 4.43 109.31 -12.11
N THR A 17 5.66 109.64 -12.53
CA THR A 17 6.63 108.64 -13.02
C THR A 17 7.04 107.67 -11.91
N GLU A 18 7.32 108.18 -10.70
CA GLU A 18 7.64 107.35 -9.53
C GLU A 18 6.45 106.46 -9.12
N LEU A 19 5.22 106.99 -9.17
CA LEU A 19 4.01 106.21 -8.93
C LEU A 19 3.78 105.14 -9.99
N GLU A 20 4.08 105.43 -11.26
CA GLU A 20 3.99 104.45 -12.34
C GLU A 20 5.01 103.32 -12.15
N GLU A 21 6.26 103.64 -11.81
CA GLU A 21 7.30 102.66 -11.51
C GLU A 21 6.95 101.79 -10.29
N GLN A 22 6.43 102.39 -9.23
CA GLN A 22 5.94 101.66 -8.05
C GLN A 22 4.77 100.74 -8.39
N ASN A 23 3.78 101.22 -9.16
CA ASN A 23 2.67 100.39 -9.59
C ASN A 23 3.14 99.23 -10.47
N LEU A 24 4.06 99.46 -11.40
CA LEU A 24 4.62 98.39 -12.24
C LEU A 24 5.36 97.34 -11.40
N THR A 25 6.13 97.78 -10.40
CA THR A 25 6.82 96.89 -9.45
C THR A 25 5.83 96.06 -8.63
N LEU A 26 4.74 96.68 -8.16
CA LEU A 26 3.68 95.97 -7.42
C LEU A 26 2.98 94.93 -8.30
N VAL A 27 2.71 95.26 -9.57
CA VAL A 27 2.11 94.32 -10.53
C VAL A 27 3.04 93.13 -10.74
N GLN A 28 4.33 93.35 -10.97
CA GLN A 28 5.32 92.27 -11.11
C GLN A 28 5.38 91.40 -9.86
N TYR A 29 5.48 92.02 -8.68
CA TYR A 29 5.48 91.29 -7.41
C TYR A 29 4.22 90.45 -7.20
N SER A 30 3.04 90.99 -7.54
CA SER A 30 1.79 90.23 -7.44
C SER A 30 1.77 89.02 -8.37
N GLN A 31 2.29 89.16 -9.60
CA GLN A 31 2.40 88.05 -10.55
C GLN A 31 3.38 86.98 -10.07
N ASP A 32 4.56 87.38 -9.59
CA ASP A 32 5.55 86.44 -9.03
C ASP A 32 5.01 85.67 -7.82
N VAL A 33 4.22 86.33 -6.97
CA VAL A 33 3.56 85.70 -5.82
C VAL A 33 2.47 84.72 -6.29
N ASP A 34 1.66 85.10 -7.28
CA ASP A 34 0.60 84.25 -7.83
C ASP A 34 1.17 82.99 -8.50
N GLU A 35 2.25 83.11 -9.28
CA GLU A 35 2.94 81.97 -9.90
C GLU A 35 3.52 81.02 -8.84
N ASN A 36 4.18 81.57 -7.82
CA ASN A 36 4.69 80.79 -6.70
C ASN A 36 3.59 80.06 -5.94
N LEU A 37 2.45 80.73 -5.74
CA LEU A 37 1.28 80.12 -5.09
C LEU A 37 0.71 78.98 -5.94
N GLU A 38 0.65 79.14 -7.26
CA GLU A 38 0.21 78.08 -8.17
C GLU A 38 1.14 76.86 -8.11
N ASP A 39 2.46 77.09 -8.07
CA ASP A 39 3.46 76.02 -7.94
C ASP A 39 3.39 75.28 -6.61
N VAL A 40 3.11 76.00 -5.51
CA VAL A 40 2.88 75.40 -4.20
C VAL A 40 1.61 74.55 -4.22
N ASN A 41 0.51 75.06 -4.77
CA ASN A 41 -0.75 74.33 -4.89
C ASN A 41 -0.61 73.06 -5.74
N LYS A 42 0.13 73.11 -6.86
CA LYS A 42 0.43 71.93 -7.69
C LYS A 42 1.22 70.88 -6.91
N ARG A 43 2.21 71.30 -6.13
CA ARG A 43 3.01 70.41 -5.27
C ARG A 43 2.16 69.79 -4.16
N GLU A 44 1.33 70.58 -3.49
CA GLU A 44 0.40 70.10 -2.47
C GLU A 44 -0.53 69.04 -3.02
N LYS A 45 -1.16 69.29 -4.17
CA LYS A 45 -2.05 68.33 -4.83
C LYS A 45 -1.33 67.02 -5.18
N CYS A 46 -0.13 67.10 -5.74
CA CYS A 46 0.69 65.92 -6.06
C CYS A 46 1.04 65.10 -4.80
N ILE A 47 1.35 65.77 -3.68
CA ILE A 47 1.62 65.11 -2.41
C ILE A 47 0.35 64.45 -1.87
N GLN A 48 -0.79 65.14 -1.92
CA GLN A 48 -2.08 64.63 -1.47
C GLN A 48 -2.51 63.40 -2.26
N ASP A 49 -2.37 63.43 -3.59
CA ASP A 49 -2.67 62.29 -4.47
C ASP A 49 -1.77 61.08 -4.15
N LYS A 50 -0.47 61.31 -3.91
CA LYS A 50 0.46 60.24 -3.50
C LYS A 50 0.08 59.64 -2.15
N ILE A 51 -0.31 60.47 -1.19
CA ILE A 51 -0.74 60.00 0.14
C ILE A 51 -2.03 59.17 0.00
N ASN A 52 -3.01 59.65 -0.77
CA ASN A 52 -4.26 58.93 -0.99
C ASN A 52 -4.03 57.56 -1.64
N ASN A 53 -3.19 57.49 -2.67
CA ASN A 53 -2.82 56.22 -3.31
C ASN A 53 -2.12 55.26 -2.34
N ASN A 54 -1.23 55.77 -1.48
CA ASN A 54 -0.58 54.96 -0.46
C ASN A 54 -1.58 54.45 0.60
N ILE A 55 -2.56 55.26 0.98
CA ILE A 55 -3.62 54.85 1.92
C ILE A 55 -4.45 53.73 1.31
N GLU A 56 -4.87 53.88 0.04
CA GLU A 56 -5.64 52.85 -0.68
C GLU A 56 -4.86 51.54 -0.75
N PHE A 57 -3.59 51.60 -1.18
CA PHE A 57 -2.70 50.42 -1.22
C PHE A 57 -2.56 49.73 0.14
N LEU A 58 -2.37 50.50 1.22
CA LEU A 58 -2.25 49.94 2.57
C LEU A 58 -3.56 49.30 3.05
N LEU A 59 -4.70 49.86 2.68
CA LEU A 59 -6.01 49.29 3.01
C LEU A 59 -6.25 47.96 2.29
N GLU A 60 -5.94 47.89 0.99
CA GLU A 60 -6.01 46.65 0.22
C GLU A 60 -5.07 45.58 0.80
N HIS A 61 -3.82 45.95 1.05
CA HIS A 61 -2.83 45.02 1.61
C HIS A 61 -3.24 44.52 3.01
N LYS A 62 -3.83 45.39 3.84
CA LYS A 62 -4.41 45.00 5.13
C LYS A 62 -5.53 43.99 4.98
N GLN A 63 -6.44 44.18 4.02
CA GLN A 63 -7.53 43.23 3.76
C GLN A 63 -6.98 41.88 3.28
N MET A 64 -6.04 41.88 2.34
CA MET A 64 -5.36 40.68 1.86
C MET A 64 -4.69 39.92 3.01
N LEU A 65 -3.94 40.62 3.87
CA LEU A 65 -3.21 40.00 4.96
C LEU A 65 -4.15 39.39 6.01
N LYS A 66 -5.29 40.03 6.29
CA LYS A 66 -6.35 39.46 7.15
C LYS A 66 -6.91 38.16 6.57
N ALA A 67 -7.27 38.16 5.29
CA ALA A 67 -7.77 36.95 4.62
C ALA A 67 -6.71 35.82 4.63
N ASN A 68 -5.43 36.16 4.51
CA ASN A 68 -4.35 35.17 4.62
C ASN A 68 -4.23 34.61 6.04
N CYS A 69 -4.37 35.46 7.07
CA CYS A 69 -4.36 35.03 8.48
C CYS A 69 -5.51 34.07 8.75
N GLU A 70 -6.73 34.41 8.33
CA GLU A 70 -7.92 33.56 8.48
C GLU A 70 -7.72 32.18 7.81
N ARG A 71 -7.17 32.15 6.59
CA ARG A 71 -6.88 30.89 5.89
C ARG A 71 -5.81 30.04 6.59
N GLU A 72 -4.77 30.66 7.11
CA GLU A 72 -3.74 29.91 7.85
C GLU A 72 -4.23 29.46 9.22
N GLU A 73 -5.09 30.23 9.89
CA GLU A 73 -5.76 29.82 11.13
C GLU A 73 -6.70 28.62 10.89
N GLU A 74 -7.49 28.63 9.82
CA GLU A 74 -8.33 27.50 9.41
C GLU A 74 -7.50 26.24 9.14
N LYS A 75 -6.41 26.38 8.39
CA LYS A 75 -5.48 25.29 8.09
C LYS A 75 -4.78 24.76 9.34
N ALA A 76 -4.40 25.64 10.26
CA ALA A 76 -3.82 25.24 11.54
C ALA A 76 -4.83 24.45 12.39
N ALA A 77 -6.09 24.90 12.44
CA ALA A 77 -7.17 24.19 13.13
C ALA A 77 -7.47 22.82 12.48
N GLU A 78 -7.46 22.73 11.15
CA GLU A 78 -7.62 21.47 10.42
C GLU A 78 -6.48 20.50 10.75
N LEU A 79 -5.23 20.97 10.72
CA LEU A 79 -4.06 20.16 11.06
C LEU A 79 -4.06 19.72 12.53
N GLU A 80 -4.51 20.58 13.44
CA GLU A 80 -4.66 20.23 14.85
C GLU A 80 -5.74 19.15 15.03
N LEU A 81 -6.90 19.30 14.40
CA LEU A 81 -7.95 18.29 14.42
C LEU A 81 -7.45 16.98 13.84
N ARG A 82 -6.76 17.02 12.69
CA ARG A 82 -6.15 15.84 12.07
C ARG A 82 -5.16 15.20 13.03
N SER A 83 -4.25 15.96 13.63
CA SER A 83 -3.30 15.47 14.62
C SER A 83 -4.02 14.79 15.79
N ARG A 84 -5.05 15.42 16.36
CA ARG A 84 -5.88 14.86 17.44
C ARG A 84 -6.59 13.57 17.03
N LEU A 85 -7.14 13.50 15.81
CA LEU A 85 -7.75 12.28 15.27
C LEU A 85 -6.73 11.14 15.10
N PHE A 86 -5.54 11.45 14.59
CA PHE A 86 -4.44 10.49 14.47
C PHE A 86 -3.85 10.09 15.83
N SER A 87 -3.97 10.93 16.85
CA SER A 87 -3.55 10.67 18.23
C SER A 87 -4.68 10.18 19.15
N PHE A 88 -5.89 9.90 18.62
CA PHE A 88 -7.03 9.40 19.40
C PHE A 88 -6.94 7.90 19.76
N GLY A 89 -5.73 7.37 19.85
CA GLY A 89 -5.40 6.10 20.47
C GLY A 89 -4.06 6.25 21.19
N GLU A 90 -3.65 5.27 22.00
CA GLU A 90 -2.28 5.21 22.48
C GLU A 90 -1.34 5.20 21.26
N PHE A 91 -0.84 6.38 20.88
CA PHE A 91 0.08 6.55 19.77
C PHE A 91 1.43 6.00 20.23
N ASN A 92 1.56 4.69 20.17
CA ASN A 92 2.83 4.01 20.35
C ASN A 92 3.63 4.24 19.06
N SER A 93 4.28 5.40 18.98
CA SER A 93 5.22 5.76 17.91
C SER A 93 6.16 4.59 17.61
N ASP A 94 6.69 3.97 18.67
CA ASP A 94 7.57 2.80 18.57
C ASP A 94 6.90 1.58 17.91
N ALA A 95 5.61 1.35 18.16
CA ALA A 95 4.88 0.24 17.53
C ALA A 95 4.62 0.54 16.04
N GLN A 96 4.33 1.79 15.70
CA GLN A 96 4.13 2.21 14.32
C GLN A 96 5.44 2.20 13.53
N GLU A 97 6.55 2.64 14.12
CA GLU A 97 7.87 2.57 13.49
C GLU A 97 8.30 1.12 13.25
N LYS A 98 8.11 0.24 14.23
CA LYS A 98 8.32 -1.22 14.06
C LYS A 98 7.44 -1.80 12.95
N LEU A 99 6.20 -1.35 12.82
CA LEU A 99 5.30 -1.78 11.76
C LEU A 99 5.79 -1.30 10.38
N ILE A 100 6.19 -0.03 10.26
CA ILE A 100 6.74 0.55 9.02
C ILE A 100 8.01 -0.19 8.60
N ASP A 101 8.90 -0.51 9.55
CA ASP A 101 10.11 -1.30 9.28
C ASP A 101 9.77 -2.72 8.83
N SER A 102 8.80 -3.37 9.48
CA SER A 102 8.34 -4.71 9.12
C SER A 102 7.75 -4.73 7.70
N LEU A 103 6.89 -3.75 7.38
CA LEU A 103 6.31 -3.58 6.05
C LEU A 103 7.40 -3.29 5.01
N SER A 104 8.36 -2.40 5.32
CA SER A 104 9.47 -2.07 4.43
C SER A 104 10.33 -3.30 4.12
N LYS A 105 10.63 -4.13 5.13
CA LYS A 105 11.31 -5.41 4.94
C LYS A 105 10.51 -6.35 4.04
N LYS A 106 9.20 -6.44 4.24
CA LYS A 106 8.34 -7.31 3.42
C LYS A 106 8.24 -6.83 1.98
N ILE A 107 8.08 -5.52 1.76
CA ILE A 107 8.06 -4.90 0.43
C ILE A 107 9.39 -5.16 -0.29
N ASN A 108 10.53 -5.02 0.40
CA ASN A 108 11.84 -5.36 -0.16
C ASN A 108 11.94 -6.83 -0.55
N GLN A 109 11.42 -7.75 0.28
CA GLN A 109 11.40 -9.17 -0.04
C GLN A 109 10.58 -9.45 -1.31
N VAL A 110 9.37 -8.90 -1.40
CA VAL A 110 8.48 -9.09 -2.57
C VAL A 110 9.13 -8.51 -3.82
N TYR A 111 9.66 -7.29 -3.74
CA TYR A 111 10.35 -6.65 -4.85
C TYR A 111 11.52 -7.49 -5.37
N ARG A 112 12.36 -8.02 -4.46
CA ARG A 112 13.49 -8.90 -4.82
C ARG A 112 13.04 -10.16 -5.57
N VAL A 113 11.94 -10.77 -5.15
CA VAL A 113 11.40 -11.99 -5.78
C VAL A 113 10.78 -11.69 -7.15
N CYS A 114 10.04 -10.58 -7.27
CA CYS A 114 9.32 -10.25 -8.49
C CYS A 114 10.19 -9.60 -9.58
N ILE A 115 11.18 -8.80 -9.19
CA ILE A 115 11.95 -7.93 -10.10
C ILE A 115 13.46 -8.19 -10.02
N GLY A 116 13.99 -8.41 -8.81
CA GLY A 116 15.42 -8.63 -8.57
C GLY A 116 16.08 -7.53 -7.74
N ASP A 117 17.40 -7.59 -7.61
CA ASP A 117 18.15 -6.84 -6.58
C ASP A 117 18.72 -5.48 -7.02
N ALA A 118 18.63 -5.15 -8.31
CA ALA A 118 19.39 -4.04 -8.90
C ALA A 118 19.00 -2.64 -8.38
N GLU A 119 17.79 -2.43 -7.85
CA GLU A 119 17.26 -1.10 -7.50
C GLU A 119 16.62 -1.02 -6.11
N VAL A 120 16.89 -1.99 -5.23
CA VAL A 120 16.24 -2.07 -3.92
C VAL A 120 16.63 -0.89 -3.01
N GLY A 121 17.82 -0.32 -3.17
CA GLY A 121 18.32 0.77 -2.31
C GLY A 121 17.86 2.18 -2.69
N SER A 122 17.51 2.42 -3.96
CA SER A 122 17.19 3.76 -4.47
C SER A 122 15.70 4.10 -4.46
N LEU A 123 14.84 3.09 -4.33
CA LEU A 123 13.38 3.26 -4.44
C LEU A 123 12.70 3.31 -3.07
N ASN A 124 11.73 4.22 -2.94
CA ASN A 124 10.84 4.27 -1.80
C ASN A 124 9.85 3.07 -1.82
N ALA A 125 9.19 2.81 -0.69
CA ALA A 125 8.30 1.66 -0.54
C ALA A 125 7.13 1.66 -1.56
N VAL A 126 6.57 2.83 -1.86
CA VAL A 126 5.46 2.98 -2.81
C VAL A 126 5.93 2.72 -4.25
N GLN A 127 7.07 3.28 -4.64
CA GLN A 127 7.70 3.07 -5.94
C GLN A 127 8.01 1.59 -6.18
N LYS A 128 8.48 0.88 -5.16
CA LYS A 128 8.69 -0.58 -5.23
C LYS A 128 7.39 -1.32 -5.53
N LEU A 129 6.30 -0.98 -4.85
CA LEU A 129 4.99 -1.60 -5.07
C LEU A 129 4.46 -1.33 -6.49
N VAL A 130 4.59 -0.10 -6.99
CA VAL A 130 4.17 0.27 -8.36
C VAL A 130 4.91 -0.56 -9.42
N LYS A 131 6.21 -0.77 -9.25
CA LYS A 131 6.97 -1.61 -10.18
C LYS A 131 6.55 -3.08 -10.11
N VAL A 132 6.28 -3.60 -8.91
CA VAL A 132 5.77 -4.97 -8.74
C VAL A 132 4.42 -5.13 -9.43
N GLU A 133 3.52 -4.17 -9.24
CA GLU A 133 2.22 -4.13 -9.90
C GLU A 133 2.37 -4.12 -11.44
N SER A 134 3.24 -3.25 -11.96
CA SER A 134 3.52 -3.19 -13.40
C SER A 134 4.00 -4.54 -13.93
N ARG A 135 4.91 -5.21 -13.20
CA ARG A 135 5.41 -6.54 -13.58
C ARG A 135 4.31 -7.61 -13.55
N LEU A 136 3.38 -7.53 -12.61
CA LEU A 136 2.24 -8.45 -12.54
C LEU A 136 1.31 -8.28 -13.74
N VAL A 137 1.07 -7.05 -14.18
CA VAL A 137 0.28 -6.77 -15.38
C VAL A 137 0.96 -7.35 -16.61
N GLU A 138 2.26 -7.07 -16.82
CA GLU A 138 3.04 -7.63 -17.93
C GLU A 138 2.99 -9.17 -17.99
N LEU A 139 3.12 -9.83 -16.84
CA LEU A 139 3.07 -11.29 -16.76
C LEU A 139 1.68 -11.83 -17.07
N SER A 140 0.63 -11.11 -16.67
CA SER A 140 -0.76 -11.49 -16.96
C SER A 140 -1.04 -11.38 -18.46
N ASP A 141 -0.64 -10.27 -19.08
CA ASP A 141 -0.75 -10.08 -20.53
C ASP A 141 0.02 -11.17 -21.30
N LEU A 142 1.22 -11.52 -20.83
CA LEU A 142 2.01 -12.59 -21.44
C LEU A 142 1.30 -13.93 -21.34
N ILE A 143 0.69 -14.26 -20.20
CA ILE A 143 -0.08 -15.50 -20.02
C ILE A 143 -1.30 -15.54 -20.95
N GLU A 144 -2.01 -14.42 -21.10
CA GLU A 144 -3.16 -14.33 -22.00
C GLU A 144 -2.76 -14.45 -23.47
N SER A 145 -1.56 -13.99 -23.84
CA SER A 145 -1.05 -14.08 -25.21
C SER A 145 -0.61 -15.50 -25.62
N ILE A 146 -0.53 -16.45 -24.69
CA ILE A 146 -0.06 -17.82 -25.00
C ILE A 146 -1.09 -18.54 -25.87
N PRO A 147 -0.72 -19.06 -27.06
CA PRO A 147 -1.63 -19.81 -27.92
C PRO A 147 -2.15 -21.07 -27.23
N LYS A 148 -3.47 -21.26 -27.25
CA LYS A 148 -4.14 -22.39 -26.59
C LYS A 148 -3.69 -23.73 -27.18
N GLU A 149 -3.42 -23.77 -28.47
CA GLU A 149 -2.98 -24.97 -29.19
C GLU A 149 -1.63 -25.48 -28.67
N SER A 150 -0.71 -24.56 -28.36
CA SER A 150 0.60 -24.88 -27.78
C SER A 150 0.45 -25.45 -26.37
N VAL A 151 -0.43 -24.86 -25.54
CA VAL A 151 -0.73 -25.35 -24.19
C VAL A 151 -1.31 -26.76 -24.25
N GLU A 152 -2.32 -26.99 -25.08
CA GLU A 152 -2.96 -28.30 -25.27
C GLU A 152 -1.98 -29.37 -25.79
N ALA A 153 -1.04 -28.99 -26.67
CA ALA A 153 0.01 -29.90 -27.13
C ALA A 153 0.94 -30.32 -25.97
N ILE A 154 1.38 -29.36 -25.16
CA ILE A 154 2.24 -29.60 -24.00
C ILE A 154 1.50 -30.46 -22.96
N GLU A 155 0.23 -30.18 -22.69
CA GLU A 155 -0.60 -30.98 -21.79
C GLU A 155 -0.72 -32.43 -22.26
N ARG A 156 -0.97 -32.65 -23.55
CA ARG A 156 -1.01 -33.99 -24.14
C ARG A 156 0.31 -34.73 -23.99
N ILE A 157 1.45 -34.05 -24.18
CA ILE A 157 2.79 -34.62 -24.00
C ILE A 157 3.01 -34.99 -22.52
N LYS A 158 2.77 -34.07 -21.58
CA LYS A 158 2.89 -34.30 -20.12
C LYS A 158 1.99 -35.45 -19.67
N GLN A 159 0.77 -35.54 -20.19
CA GLN A 159 -0.16 -36.61 -19.85
C GLN A 159 0.31 -37.96 -20.42
N LYS A 160 0.85 -37.99 -21.64
CA LYS A 160 1.49 -39.19 -22.21
C LYS A 160 2.69 -39.64 -21.37
N GLU A 161 3.55 -38.72 -20.97
CA GLU A 161 4.72 -38.98 -20.12
C GLU A 161 4.30 -39.57 -18.76
N ARG A 162 3.31 -38.97 -18.09
CA ARG A 162 2.74 -39.51 -16.84
C ARG A 162 2.20 -40.93 -17.01
N ARG A 163 1.44 -41.19 -18.07
CA ARG A 163 0.92 -42.54 -18.38
C ARG A 163 2.04 -43.53 -18.69
N GLN A 164 3.12 -43.09 -19.31
CA GLN A 164 4.28 -43.93 -19.59
C GLN A 164 5.03 -44.28 -18.32
N LYS A 165 5.34 -43.30 -17.47
CA LYS A 165 5.97 -43.51 -16.15
C LYS A 165 5.20 -44.54 -15.30
N LEU A 166 3.87 -44.39 -15.23
CA LEU A 166 3.03 -45.35 -14.49
C LEU A 166 3.10 -46.77 -15.05
N ARG A 167 3.18 -46.93 -16.38
CA ARG A 167 3.31 -48.26 -17.01
C ARG A 167 4.68 -48.86 -16.76
N GLU A 168 5.73 -48.06 -16.83
CA GLU A 168 7.10 -48.49 -16.54
C GLU A 168 7.26 -48.92 -15.08
N GLU A 169 6.68 -48.17 -14.14
CA GLU A 169 6.66 -48.54 -12.72
C GLU A 169 5.95 -49.87 -12.48
N LYS A 170 4.76 -50.07 -13.05
CA LYS A 170 4.03 -51.35 -12.96
C LYS A 170 4.80 -52.52 -13.57
N LEU A 171 5.52 -52.29 -14.69
CA LEU A 171 6.33 -53.33 -15.31
C LEU A 171 7.52 -53.70 -14.42
N LYS A 172 8.21 -52.70 -13.85
CA LYS A 172 9.31 -52.90 -12.90
C LYS A 172 8.85 -53.65 -11.65
N GLU A 173 7.67 -53.33 -11.12
CA GLU A 173 7.11 -54.03 -9.97
C GLU A 173 6.83 -55.51 -10.29
N LYS A 174 6.24 -55.80 -11.46
CA LYS A 174 6.05 -57.18 -11.92
C LYS A 174 7.37 -57.93 -12.12
N GLN A 175 8.38 -57.26 -12.67
CA GLN A 175 9.73 -57.83 -12.82
C GLN A 175 10.34 -58.17 -11.47
N ARG A 176 10.32 -57.24 -10.50
CA ARG A 176 10.81 -57.49 -9.13
C ARG A 176 10.11 -58.68 -8.49
N HIS A 177 8.78 -58.75 -8.58
CA HIS A 177 8.03 -59.88 -8.02
C HIS A 177 8.37 -61.21 -8.72
N GLN A 178 8.64 -61.21 -10.03
CA GLN A 178 9.10 -62.41 -10.74
C GLN A 178 10.53 -62.82 -10.32
N GLU A 179 11.43 -61.85 -10.21
CA GLU A 179 12.81 -62.05 -9.73
C GLU A 179 12.84 -62.59 -8.31
N GLU A 180 12.02 -62.04 -7.40
CA GLU A 180 11.89 -62.53 -6.02
C GLU A 180 11.37 -63.97 -5.97
N ARG A 181 10.36 -64.31 -6.79
CA ARG A 181 9.86 -65.68 -6.90
C ARG A 181 10.92 -66.64 -7.41
N LEU A 182 11.66 -66.24 -8.45
CA LEU A 182 12.74 -67.05 -9.00
C LEU A 182 13.85 -67.27 -7.97
N LYS A 183 14.25 -66.20 -7.27
CA LYS A 183 15.25 -66.24 -6.20
C LYS A 183 14.82 -67.17 -5.05
N ALA A 184 13.59 -67.04 -4.57
CA ALA A 184 13.06 -67.91 -3.52
C ALA A 184 12.96 -69.39 -3.96
N ALA A 185 12.67 -69.66 -5.23
CA ALA A 185 12.66 -71.01 -5.79
C ALA A 185 14.09 -71.59 -5.86
N LEU A 186 15.07 -70.81 -6.30
CA LEU A 186 16.48 -71.20 -6.31
C LEU A 186 17.00 -71.45 -4.89
N GLU A 187 16.73 -70.55 -3.95
CA GLU A 187 17.09 -70.73 -2.54
C GLU A 187 16.47 -72.01 -1.95
N ARG A 188 15.21 -72.33 -2.28
CA ARG A 188 14.56 -73.59 -1.88
C ARG A 188 15.23 -74.82 -2.50
N ALA A 189 15.67 -74.75 -3.75
CA ALA A 189 16.35 -75.85 -4.43
C ALA A 189 17.76 -76.11 -3.87
N VAL A 190 18.46 -75.05 -3.45
CA VAL A 190 19.81 -75.13 -2.84
C VAL A 190 19.74 -75.49 -1.35
N ALA A 191 18.64 -75.18 -0.67
CA ALA A 191 18.48 -75.47 0.75
C ALA A 191 18.58 -76.99 1.04
N GLN A 192 19.37 -77.34 2.05
CA GLN A 192 19.53 -78.74 2.45
C GLN A 192 18.20 -79.35 2.90
N PRO A 193 17.94 -80.64 2.60
CA PRO A 193 16.71 -81.32 3.01
C PRO A 193 16.47 -81.19 4.52
N LYS A 194 15.33 -80.62 4.91
CA LYS A 194 14.96 -80.47 6.32
C LYS A 194 14.83 -81.86 6.95
N LYS A 195 15.61 -82.11 8.01
CA LYS A 195 15.52 -83.34 8.80
C LYS A 195 14.13 -83.40 9.46
N LYS A 196 13.32 -84.38 9.07
CA LYS A 196 11.99 -84.59 9.66
C LYS A 196 12.16 -85.12 11.08
N MET A 197 12.12 -84.23 12.07
CA MET A 197 11.74 -84.63 13.41
C MET A 197 10.25 -84.96 13.33
N GLY A 198 9.86 -86.18 13.70
CA GLY A 198 8.50 -86.69 13.51
C GLY A 198 7.40 -85.81 14.11
N ARG A 199 6.15 -86.29 14.03
CA ARG A 199 4.99 -85.55 14.51
C ARG A 199 5.17 -85.16 15.99
N ARG A 200 5.22 -83.86 16.28
CA ARG A 200 5.31 -83.38 17.67
C ARG A 200 4.05 -83.80 18.43
N LEU A 201 4.21 -84.39 19.61
CA LEU A 201 3.10 -84.88 20.42
C LEU A 201 2.18 -83.69 20.77
N ILE A 202 0.95 -83.71 20.27
CA ILE A 202 -0.07 -82.69 20.60
C ILE A 202 -0.74 -83.15 21.89
N TYR A 203 -0.64 -82.35 22.95
CA TYR A 203 -1.31 -82.66 24.21
C TYR A 203 -2.84 -82.57 24.02
N ARG A 204 -3.55 -83.61 24.45
CA ARG A 204 -5.02 -83.65 24.46
C ARG A 204 -5.52 -83.35 25.87
N SER A 205 -6.73 -82.80 25.99
CA SER A 205 -7.37 -82.61 27.29
C SER A 205 -7.56 -83.94 28.02
N LYS A 206 -7.45 -83.93 29.35
CA LYS A 206 -7.63 -85.11 30.20
C LYS A 206 -9.14 -85.43 30.33
N PRO A 207 -9.57 -86.70 30.21
CA PRO A 207 -10.98 -87.08 30.36
C PRO A 207 -11.47 -86.89 31.81
N LEU A 208 -12.76 -86.56 31.98
CA LEU A 208 -13.40 -86.40 33.30
C LEU A 208 -13.44 -87.74 34.06
N SER A 209 -13.05 -87.72 35.34
CA SER A 209 -13.05 -88.90 36.21
C SER A 209 -14.48 -89.33 36.57
N ALA A 210 -14.83 -90.58 36.27
CA ALA A 210 -16.14 -91.16 36.53
C ALA A 210 -16.42 -91.26 38.05
N SER A 211 -17.45 -90.54 38.51
CA SER A 211 -18.14 -90.83 39.77
C SER A 211 -19.13 -91.98 39.52
N LYS A 212 -19.14 -92.97 40.42
CA LYS A 212 -19.97 -94.18 40.33
C LYS A 212 -21.47 -93.84 40.46
N GLN A 213 -22.28 -94.34 39.53
CA GLN A 213 -23.70 -94.61 39.77
C GLN A 213 -24.05 -96.00 39.23
N GLU A 214 -24.57 -96.84 40.12
CA GLU A 214 -25.12 -98.16 39.84
C GLU A 214 -26.51 -98.03 39.18
N LEU A 215 -26.53 -98.44 37.91
CA LEU A 215 -27.53 -99.25 37.19
C LEU A 215 -29.02 -99.14 37.56
N LEU A 216 -29.84 -98.85 36.54
CA LEU A 216 -30.94 -99.75 36.18
C LEU A 216 -31.15 -99.76 34.65
N LEU A 217 -31.17 -100.98 34.10
CA LEU A 217 -31.38 -101.33 32.70
C LEU A 217 -32.82 -100.99 32.25
N VAL A 218 -33.01 -100.64 30.97
CA VAL A 218 -33.78 -101.43 29.98
C VAL A 218 -33.55 -100.86 28.57
N SER A 219 -33.59 -101.78 27.63
CA SER A 219 -33.13 -101.86 26.25
C SER A 219 -33.73 -100.92 25.19
N ASP A 220 -32.88 -100.67 24.20
CA ASP A 220 -33.09 -100.17 22.83
C ASP A 220 -34.45 -100.47 22.18
N THR A 221 -35.00 -99.46 21.50
CA THR A 221 -35.28 -99.55 20.05
C THR A 221 -35.27 -98.15 19.39
N ARG A 222 -34.36 -98.02 18.43
CA ARG A 222 -34.40 -97.18 17.22
C ARG A 222 -35.77 -96.57 16.87
N THR A 223 -35.81 -95.25 16.71
CA THR A 223 -35.83 -94.51 15.41
C THR A 223 -36.00 -93.02 15.72
N LYS A 224 -34.96 -92.19 15.59
CA LYS A 224 -34.81 -91.26 14.45
C LYS A 224 -36.15 -90.80 13.87
N THR A 225 -36.64 -89.61 14.22
CA THR A 225 -36.90 -88.56 13.23
C THR A 225 -37.15 -87.21 13.92
N GLN A 226 -36.55 -86.19 13.30
CA GLN A 226 -37.04 -84.81 13.17
C GLN A 226 -36.88 -83.83 14.33
N GLU A 227 -36.71 -82.58 13.89
CA GLU A 227 -36.60 -81.32 14.64
C GLU A 227 -35.15 -81.05 15.09
N GLU A 228 -34.27 -80.45 14.26
CA GLU A 228 -34.42 -79.11 13.66
C GLU A 228 -35.04 -78.18 14.69
N GLU A 229 -34.27 -77.31 15.33
CA GLU A 229 -34.00 -75.95 14.89
C GLU A 229 -33.21 -75.29 16.04
N TYR A 230 -32.64 -74.11 15.79
CA TYR A 230 -31.82 -73.33 16.72
C TYR A 230 -30.36 -73.80 16.84
N PHE A 231 -29.52 -73.38 15.89
CA PHE A 231 -28.48 -72.37 16.17
C PHE A 231 -27.63 -72.08 14.92
N PHE A 232 -28.27 -71.58 13.87
CA PHE A 232 -27.69 -70.53 13.03
C PHE A 232 -28.73 -69.42 12.94
N SER A 233 -28.54 -68.43 13.79
CA SER A 233 -28.75 -67.01 13.48
C SER A 233 -27.43 -66.32 13.78
#